data_AF-A0A963D3J2-F1
#
_entry.id   AF-A0A963D3J2-F1
#
_cell.length_a   1.000
_cell.length_b   1.000
_cell.length_c   1.000
_cell.angle_alpha   90.00
_cell.angle_beta   90.00
_cell.angle_gamma   90.00
#
_symmetry.space_group_name_H-M   'P 1'
#
loop_
_entity.id
_entity.type
_entity.pdbx_description
1 polymer ?
#
loop_
_entity_poly.entity_id
_entity_poly.type
_entity_poly.pdbx_seq_one_letter_code
_entity_poly.pdbx_strand_id
1 'polypeptide(L)'
;MESVIFVILLLFWIPVWAVRREIAYRQSPGYWRRWGVVVLSPSALQACDDRIGSYMGEPIFEHVRFCGHDYHFDRVADSKERDLIEGGELFLEPGLVYRLTDTATWKRS
;
A
#
# COMPACT_ATOMS: atom_id res chain seq x y z
N MET A 1 -24.72 -14.37 36.40
CA MET A 1 -24.89 -14.30 34.94
C MET A 1 -24.08 -13.17 34.34
N GLU A 2 -24.09 -11.97 34.92
CA GLU A 2 -23.35 -10.79 34.42
C GLU A 2 -21.82 -11.00 34.33
N SER A 3 -21.23 -11.71 35.28
CA SER A 3 -19.78 -11.98 35.31
C SER A 3 -19.32 -12.87 34.15
N VAL A 4 -20.16 -13.78 33.66
CA VAL A 4 -19.84 -14.70 32.55
C VAL A 4 -19.85 -13.95 31.22
N ILE A 5 -20.78 -13.00 31.06
CA ILE A 5 -20.88 -12.15 29.87
C ILE A 5 -19.64 -11.25 29.75
N PHE A 6 -19.15 -10.72 30.87
CA PHE A 6 -17.92 -9.91 30.90
C PHE A 6 -16.67 -10.68 30.46
N VAL A 7 -16.53 -11.93 30.91
CA VAL A 7 -15.39 -12.80 30.53
C VAL A 7 -15.44 -13.15 29.04
N ILE A 8 -16.63 -13.44 28.51
CA ILE A 8 -16.81 -13.72 27.08
C ILE A 8 -16.47 -12.47 26.25
N LEU A 9 -16.95 -11.29 26.63
CA LEU A 9 -16.63 -10.04 25.92
C LEU A 9 -15.13 -9.75 25.92
N LEU A 10 -14.43 -9.97 27.04
CA LEU A 10 -12.98 -9.80 27.14
C LEU A 10 -12.21 -10.76 26.23
N LEU A 11 -12.63 -12.03 26.14
CA LEU A 11 -12.02 -13.03 25.26
C LEU A 11 -12.08 -12.64 23.78
N PHE A 12 -13.10 -11.89 23.36
CA PHE A 12 -13.19 -11.38 21.98
C PHE A 12 -12.55 -10.01 21.80
N TRP A 13 -12.54 -9.15 22.82
CA TRP A 13 -12.02 -7.78 22.68
C TRP A 13 -10.49 -7.72 22.57
N ILE A 14 -9.78 -8.51 23.38
CA ILE A 14 -8.32 -8.54 23.42
C ILE A 14 -7.70 -8.96 22.06
N PRO A 15 -8.13 -10.05 21.41
CA PRO A 15 -7.57 -10.43 20.11
C PRO A 15 -7.91 -9.42 19.01
N VAL A 16 -9.12 -8.83 19.02
CA VAL A 16 -9.50 -7.79 18.05
C VAL A 16 -8.60 -6.56 18.20
N TRP A 17 -8.29 -6.15 19.43
CA TRP A 17 -7.38 -5.04 19.69
C TRP A 17 -5.93 -5.34 19.25
N ALA A 18 -5.44 -6.56 19.51
CA ALA A 18 -4.10 -6.98 19.10
C ALA A 18 -3.96 -7.01 17.56
N VAL A 19 -4.95 -7.56 16.85
CA VAL A 19 -4.96 -7.60 15.38
C VAL A 19 -5.01 -6.18 14.80
N ARG A 20 -5.84 -5.29 15.37
CA ARG A 20 -5.90 -3.89 14.96
C ARG A 20 -4.55 -3.18 15.12
N ARG A 21 -3.84 -3.44 16.21
CA ARG A 21 -2.52 -2.86 16.48
C ARG A 21 -1.46 -3.37 15.49
N GLU A 22 -1.48 -4.65 15.15
CA GLU A 22 -0.57 -5.23 14.16
C GLU A 22 -0.81 -4.66 12.75
N ILE A 23 -2.07 -4.48 12.36
CA ILE A 23 -2.43 -3.83 11.09
C ILE A 23 -1.92 -2.38 11.08
N ALA A 24 -2.09 -1.63 12.17
CA ALA A 24 -1.58 -0.27 12.29
C ALA A 24 -0.05 -0.20 12.19
N TYR A 25 0.66 -1.19 12.76
CA TYR A 25 2.12 -1.28 12.64
C TYR A 25 2.58 -1.53 11.20
N ARG A 26 1.90 -2.43 10.46
CA ARG A 26 2.18 -2.69 9.04
C ARG A 26 1.79 -1.54 8.12
N GLN A 27 0.94 -0.63 8.58
CA GLN A 27 0.63 0.62 7.88
C GLN A 27 1.70 1.70 8.10
N SER A 28 2.71 1.45 8.94
CA SER A 28 3.75 2.46 9.20
C SER A 28 4.62 2.73 7.95
N PRO A 29 4.92 4.01 7.64
CA PRO A 29 5.72 4.38 6.47
C PRO A 29 7.11 3.73 6.45
N GLY A 30 7.68 3.48 7.64
CA GLY A 30 9.00 2.87 7.77
C GLY A 30 9.07 1.41 7.33
N TYR A 31 7.96 0.67 7.40
CA TYR A 31 7.90 -0.70 6.89
C TYR A 31 7.99 -0.70 5.36
N TRP A 32 7.17 0.11 4.69
CA TRP A 32 7.15 0.18 3.23
C TRP A 32 8.39 0.81 2.63
N ARG A 33 9.07 1.74 3.31
CA ARG A 33 10.40 2.21 2.88
C ARG A 33 11.46 1.13 2.87
N ARG A 34 11.28 0.07 3.66
CA ARG A 34 12.23 -1.03 3.78
C ARG A 34 11.90 -2.22 2.86
N TRP A 35 10.64 -2.35 2.45
CA TRP A 35 10.14 -3.50 1.70
C TRP A 35 9.37 -3.04 0.46
N GLY A 36 9.65 -3.66 -0.68
CA GLY A 36 8.88 -3.50 -1.91
C GLY A 36 7.47 -4.08 -1.79
N VAL A 37 6.53 -3.51 -2.56
CA VAL A 37 5.14 -3.97 -2.63
C VAL A 37 4.85 -4.49 -4.03
N VAL A 38 4.20 -5.63 -4.12
CA VAL A 38 3.65 -6.12 -5.39
C VAL A 38 2.13 -6.16 -5.28
N VAL A 39 1.48 -5.44 -6.18
CA VAL A 39 0.04 -5.35 -6.33
C VAL A 39 -0.34 -6.00 -7.66
N LEU A 40 -1.18 -7.05 -7.58
CA LEU A 40 -1.59 -7.82 -8.77
C LEU A 40 -2.77 -7.21 -9.52
N SER A 41 -3.47 -6.25 -8.92
CA SER A 41 -4.69 -5.68 -9.48
C SER A 41 -4.81 -4.19 -9.16
N PRO A 42 -5.17 -3.34 -10.15
CA PRO A 42 -5.49 -1.94 -9.92
C PRO A 42 -6.59 -1.72 -8.89
N SER A 43 -7.50 -2.69 -8.71
CA SER A 43 -8.57 -2.62 -7.72
C SER A 43 -8.11 -2.62 -6.26
N ALA A 44 -6.84 -2.98 -6.00
CA ALA A 44 -6.26 -2.89 -4.67
C ALA A 44 -5.76 -1.47 -4.34
N LEU A 45 -5.69 -0.58 -5.33
CA LEU A 45 -5.39 0.84 -5.12
C LEU A 45 -6.58 1.51 -4.45
N GLN A 46 -6.29 2.39 -3.49
CA GLN A 46 -7.31 3.13 -2.74
C GLN A 46 -7.78 4.38 -3.50
N ALA A 47 -6.86 5.03 -4.21
CA ALA A 47 -7.14 6.18 -5.06
C ALA A 47 -6.13 6.23 -6.20
N CYS A 48 -6.56 6.79 -7.32
CA CYS A 48 -5.73 7.09 -8.47
C CYS A 48 -6.02 8.54 -8.85
N ASP A 49 -4.97 9.28 -9.23
CA ASP A 49 -5.10 10.67 -9.64
C ASP A 49 -5.19 10.77 -11.17
N ASP A 50 -4.64 11.84 -11.76
CA ASP A 50 -4.64 12.06 -13.20
C ASP A 50 -3.98 10.92 -13.98
N ARG A 51 -4.69 10.48 -15.03
CA ARG A 51 -4.17 9.50 -15.98
C ARG A 51 -3.19 10.18 -16.93
N ILE A 52 -1.93 9.75 -16.88
CA ILE A 52 -0.85 10.26 -17.73
C ILE A 52 -0.59 9.40 -18.97
N GLY A 53 -1.15 8.18 -19.02
CA GLY A 53 -0.97 7.31 -20.17
C GLY A 53 -1.62 5.94 -20.04
N SER A 54 -1.10 5.00 -20.81
CA SER A 54 -1.43 3.57 -20.69
C SER A 54 -0.28 2.69 -21.14
N TYR A 55 -0.15 1.53 -20.52
CA TYR A 55 0.81 0.50 -20.87
C TYR A 55 0.10 -0.85 -20.95
N MET A 56 0.26 -1.55 -22.08
CA MET A 56 -0.39 -2.85 -22.35
C MET A 56 -1.92 -2.86 -22.10
N GLY A 57 -2.59 -1.72 -22.33
CA GLY A 57 -4.03 -1.57 -22.12
C GLY A 57 -4.42 -1.10 -20.71
N GLU A 58 -3.51 -1.16 -19.74
CA GLU A 58 -3.74 -0.65 -18.39
C GLU A 58 -3.42 0.85 -18.28
N PRO A 59 -4.22 1.64 -17.55
CA PRO A 59 -3.95 3.07 -17.36
C PRO A 59 -2.72 3.30 -16.47
N ILE A 60 -1.91 4.29 -16.84
CA ILE A 60 -0.84 4.81 -15.99
C ILE A 60 -1.37 6.08 -15.34
N PHE A 61 -1.29 6.15 -14.02
CA PHE A 61 -1.63 7.33 -13.23
C PHE A 61 -0.36 8.03 -12.77
N GLU A 62 -0.38 9.35 -12.66
CA GLU A 62 0.79 10.08 -12.12
C GLU A 62 1.01 9.71 -10.65
N HIS A 63 -0.09 9.66 -9.90
CA HIS A 63 -0.12 9.33 -8.49
C HIS A 63 -1.13 8.23 -8.19
N VAL A 64 -0.75 7.31 -7.31
CA VAL A 64 -1.63 6.26 -6.78
C VAL A 64 -1.49 6.18 -5.26
N ARG A 65 -2.58 5.84 -4.59
CA ARG A 65 -2.59 5.63 -3.14
C ARG A 65 -2.77 4.16 -2.83
N PHE A 66 -1.87 3.60 -2.03
CA PHE A 66 -1.95 2.23 -1.56
C PHE A 66 -1.59 2.14 -0.07
N CYS A 67 -2.40 1.42 0.71
CA CYS A 67 -2.21 1.28 2.16
C CYS A 67 -2.01 2.60 2.94
N GLY A 68 -2.65 3.69 2.51
CA GLY A 68 -2.53 5.02 3.12
C GLY A 68 -1.29 5.79 2.72
N HIS A 69 -0.50 5.28 1.77
CA HIS A 69 0.70 5.91 1.25
C HIS A 69 0.51 6.36 -0.19
N ASP A 70 1.04 7.53 -0.51
CA ASP A 70 1.04 8.08 -1.86
C ASP A 70 2.31 7.63 -2.59
N TYR A 71 2.13 7.17 -3.82
CA TYR A 71 3.21 6.76 -4.71
C TYR A 71 3.10 7.53 -6.03
N HIS A 72 4.24 7.90 -6.60
CA HIS A 72 4.35 8.54 -7.90
C HIS A 72 4.88 7.54 -8.93
N PHE A 73 4.40 7.61 -10.17
CA PHE A 73 4.88 6.75 -11.25
C PHE A 73 6.38 6.97 -11.51
N ASP A 74 7.17 5.91 -11.53
CA ASP A 74 8.62 5.99 -11.73
C ASP A 74 9.02 5.44 -13.09
N ARG A 75 8.64 4.18 -13.37
CA ARG A 75 9.05 3.48 -14.59
C ARG A 75 8.12 2.33 -14.95
N VAL A 76 8.28 1.82 -16.17
CA VAL A 76 7.79 0.51 -16.57
C VAL A 76 8.93 -0.48 -16.43
N ALA A 77 8.68 -1.63 -15.82
CA ALA A 77 9.61 -2.73 -15.62
C ALA A 77 9.05 -4.02 -16.25
N ASP A 78 9.95 -4.93 -16.64
CA ASP A 78 9.55 -6.26 -17.11
C ASP A 78 9.01 -7.09 -15.93
N SER A 79 8.14 -8.05 -16.23
CA SER A 79 7.66 -9.08 -15.32
C SER A 79 8.76 -9.76 -14.50
N LYS A 80 9.97 -9.91 -15.05
CA LYS A 80 11.14 -10.50 -14.35
C LYS A 80 11.73 -9.61 -13.27
N GLU A 81 11.50 -8.29 -13.36
CA GLU A 81 11.98 -7.31 -12.39
C GLU A 81 11.06 -7.20 -11.17
N ARG A 82 9.93 -7.90 -11.18
CA ARG A 82 9.00 -8.00 -10.05
C ARG A 82 9.67 -8.49 -8.75
N ASP A 83 10.64 -9.39 -8.87
CA ASP A 83 11.37 -9.92 -7.71
C ASP A 83 12.50 -8.99 -7.23
N LEU A 84 12.78 -7.92 -8.00
CA LEU A 84 13.84 -6.94 -7.73
C LEU A 84 13.31 -5.64 -7.11
N ILE A 85 12.02 -5.59 -6.75
CA ILE A 85 11.38 -4.39 -6.21
C ILE A 85 12.00 -4.01 -4.86
N GLU A 86 12.52 -2.79 -4.81
CA GLU A 86 13.24 -2.27 -3.66
C GLU A 86 12.29 -1.63 -2.63
N GLY A 87 12.83 -1.32 -1.46
CA GLY A 87 12.11 -0.61 -0.42
C GLY A 87 11.54 0.72 -0.92
N GLY A 88 10.24 0.94 -0.70
CA GLY A 88 9.52 2.13 -1.15
C GLY A 88 9.00 2.04 -2.58
N GLU A 89 9.23 0.93 -3.29
CA GLU A 89 8.65 0.70 -4.60
C GLU A 89 7.34 -0.10 -4.50
N LEU A 90 6.42 0.20 -5.41
CA LEU A 90 5.16 -0.51 -5.63
C LEU A 90 5.11 -0.95 -7.08
N PHE A 91 5.16 -2.25 -7.30
CA PHE A 91 4.94 -2.87 -8.59
C PHE A 91 3.46 -3.17 -8.77
N LEU A 92 2.90 -2.73 -9.89
CA LEU A 92 1.54 -3.00 -10.32
C LEU A 92 1.60 -3.76 -11.65
N GLU A 93 0.96 -4.92 -11.72
CA GLU A 93 0.84 -5.65 -12.99
C GLU A 93 0.19 -4.74 -14.06
N PRO A 94 0.69 -4.72 -15.32
CA PRO A 94 1.58 -5.70 -15.94
C PRO A 94 3.08 -5.30 -15.91
N GLY A 95 3.48 -4.35 -15.07
CA GLY A 95 4.87 -3.85 -15.08
C GLY A 95 5.04 -2.39 -14.65
N LEU A 96 4.03 -1.76 -14.07
CA LEU A 96 4.07 -0.36 -13.67
C LEU A 96 4.73 -0.25 -12.29
N VAL A 97 5.84 0.47 -12.20
CA VAL A 97 6.54 0.71 -10.94
C VAL A 97 6.28 2.13 -10.48
N TYR A 98 5.80 2.24 -9.25
CA TYR A 98 5.58 3.49 -8.54
C TYR A 98 6.53 3.57 -7.35
N ARG A 99 6.93 4.79 -6.97
CA ARG A 99 7.84 5.05 -5.87
C ARG A 99 7.15 5.87 -4.79
N LEU A 100 7.41 5.53 -3.54
CA LEU A 100 6.83 6.20 -2.39
C LEU A 100 7.17 7.69 -2.43
N THR A 101 6.14 8.53 -2.45
CA THR A 101 6.32 9.97 -2.39
C THR A 101 6.63 10.35 -0.95
N ASP A 102 7.86 10.79 -0.68
CA ASP A 102 8.19 11.31 0.64
C ASP A 102 7.43 12.63 0.83
N THR A 103 6.42 12.64 1.71
CA THR A 103 5.57 13.81 1.99
C THR A 103 6.33 15.10 2.35
N ALA A 104 7.65 15.05 2.55
CA ALA A 104 8.51 16.21 2.74
C ALA A 104 8.64 17.11 1.49
N THR A 105 8.41 16.59 0.28
CA THR A 105 8.63 17.34 -0.98
C THR A 105 7.37 17.88 -1.64
N TRP A 106 6.16 17.51 -1.18
CA TRP A 106 4.92 17.93 -1.85
C TRP A 106 4.37 19.30 -1.43
N LYS A 107 4.87 19.90 -0.33
CA LYS A 107 4.52 21.28 0.06
C LYS A 107 5.41 22.30 -0.66
N ARG A 108 5.34 22.38 -1.99
CA ARG A 108 5.79 23.54 -2.79
C ARG A 108 5.46 23.31 -4.27
N SER A 109 4.23 23.61 -4.66
CA SER A 109 3.98 24.36 -5.89
C SER A 109 2.62 25.04 -5.83
#